data_AF-A0AAY4B7B1-F1
#
_entry.id   AF-A0AAY4B7B1-F1
#
_cell.length_a   1.000
_cell.length_b   1.000
_cell.length_c   1.000
_cell.angle_alpha   90.00
_cell.angle_beta   90.00
_cell.angle_gamma   90.00
#
_symmetry.space_group_name_H-M   'P 1'
#
loop_
_entity.id
_entity.type
_entity.pdbx_description
1 polymer ?
#
loop_
_entity_poly.entity_id
_entity_poly.type
_entity_poly.pdbx_seq_one_letter_code
_entity_poly.pdbx_strand_id
1 'polypeptide(L)'
;MPFARNSYSEQRRSCTRLLNVYRTVDEQRMADDLDDLLDEVEAKFCRTAPKGDRMSAQSGDRRTKDGVTSCRRPEKDDLDDLLEDILDDDDSSMPQAIRTGPKLSVAQSSKRKCCPVFLGGSAIGHGIGTSNSQRACNQLRCTSCDFRIVTFDDLEWDPSCDYLFFRNNMPDCDKLRGKLKYKRGARAYACQCSWHSAFSLMDLRDQQQLKWVCGKHET
;
A
#
# COMPACT_ATOMS: atom_id res chain seq x y z
N MET A 1 -58.24 22.37 -15.98
CA MET A 1 -57.63 22.37 -14.63
C MET A 1 -56.13 22.00 -14.73
N PRO A 2 -55.18 22.94 -14.87
CA PRO A 2 -53.75 22.62 -14.86
C PRO A 2 -52.99 23.46 -13.81
N PHE A 3 -53.04 23.11 -12.53
CA PHE A 3 -52.27 23.82 -11.48
C PHE A 3 -51.36 22.92 -10.63
N ALA A 4 -51.38 21.61 -10.80
CA ALA A 4 -50.67 20.69 -9.90
C ALA A 4 -49.21 20.36 -10.31
N ARG A 5 -48.76 20.69 -11.54
CA ARG A 5 -47.42 20.30 -12.02
C ARG A 5 -46.29 21.30 -11.69
N ASN A 6 -46.63 22.54 -11.32
CA ASN A 6 -45.62 23.59 -11.11
C ASN A 6 -45.01 23.59 -9.68
N SER A 7 -45.80 23.19 -8.67
CA SER A 7 -45.35 23.19 -7.27
C SER A 7 -44.24 22.16 -7.00
N TYR A 8 -44.29 20.98 -7.65
CA TYR A 8 -43.31 19.91 -7.42
C TYR A 8 -41.92 20.22 -7.97
N SER A 9 -41.83 20.97 -9.07
CA SER A 9 -40.55 21.36 -9.67
C SER A 9 -39.88 22.50 -8.89
N GLU A 10 -40.67 23.44 -8.35
CA GLU A 10 -40.21 24.51 -7.47
C GLU A 10 -39.74 23.97 -6.12
N GLN A 11 -40.45 23.00 -5.53
CA GLN A 11 -40.03 22.34 -4.28
C GLN A 11 -38.66 21.64 -4.44
N ARG A 12 -38.42 20.95 -5.56
CA ARG A 12 -37.13 20.30 -5.85
C ARG A 12 -36.01 21.32 -6.04
N ARG A 13 -36.24 22.42 -6.76
CA ARG A 13 -35.26 23.49 -6.95
C ARG A 13 -34.90 24.18 -5.63
N SER A 14 -35.89 24.41 -4.76
CA SER A 14 -35.69 24.98 -3.42
C SER A 14 -34.85 24.06 -2.53
N CYS A 15 -35.16 22.77 -2.51
CA CYS A 15 -34.42 21.78 -1.72
C CYS A 15 -32.98 21.60 -2.21
N THR A 16 -32.74 21.60 -3.53
CA THR A 16 -31.38 21.56 -4.11
C THR A 16 -30.58 22.82 -3.77
N ARG A 17 -31.20 24.01 -3.77
CA ARG A 17 -30.51 25.23 -3.35
C ARG A 17 -30.10 25.19 -1.87
N LEU A 18 -31.01 24.76 -0.99
CA LEU A 18 -30.70 24.65 0.45
C LEU A 18 -29.59 23.61 0.70
N LEU A 19 -29.64 22.44 0.07
CA LEU A 19 -28.59 21.42 0.21
C LEU A 19 -27.23 21.90 -0.30
N ASN A 20 -27.21 22.70 -1.37
CA ASN A 20 -25.96 23.27 -1.87
C ASN A 20 -25.42 24.38 -0.94
N VAL A 21 -26.27 25.24 -0.38
CA VAL A 21 -25.87 26.24 0.62
C VAL A 21 -25.30 25.57 1.86
N TYR A 22 -25.95 24.52 2.37
CA TYR A 22 -25.43 23.76 3.51
C TYR A 22 -24.10 23.08 3.19
N ARG A 23 -23.96 22.47 1.99
CA ARG A 23 -22.68 21.88 1.57
C ARG A 23 -21.56 22.91 1.52
N THR A 24 -21.81 24.10 0.96
CA THR A 24 -20.78 25.15 0.85
C THR A 24 -20.40 25.75 2.19
N VAL A 25 -21.37 25.91 3.11
CA VAL A 25 -21.11 26.44 4.46
C VAL A 25 -20.30 25.44 5.28
N ASP A 26 -20.58 24.13 5.14
CA ASP A 26 -19.83 23.07 5.81
C ASP A 26 -18.40 22.93 5.26
N GLU A 27 -18.24 23.02 3.93
CA GLU A 27 -16.91 23.03 3.27
C GLU A 27 -16.07 24.26 3.65
N GLN A 28 -16.67 25.44 3.79
CA GLN A 28 -15.94 26.64 4.21
C GLN A 28 -15.53 26.57 5.68
N ARG A 29 -16.41 26.09 6.57
CA ARG A 29 -16.09 25.97 8.00
C ARG A 29 -14.97 24.95 8.27
N MET A 30 -14.96 23.83 7.54
CA MET A 30 -13.90 22.82 7.67
C MET A 30 -12.55 23.26 7.11
N ALA A 31 -12.53 24.19 6.14
CA ALA A 31 -11.29 24.75 5.60
C ALA A 31 -10.64 25.70 6.60
N ASP A 32 -11.42 26.56 7.25
CA ASP A 32 -10.93 27.52 8.24
C ASP A 32 -10.31 26.80 9.47
N ASP A 33 -10.98 25.75 9.97
CA ASP A 33 -10.47 24.94 11.10
C ASP A 33 -9.15 24.21 10.76
N LEU A 34 -8.91 23.88 9.48
CA LEU A 34 -7.71 23.20 9.02
C LEU A 34 -6.51 24.15 8.89
N ASP A 35 -6.76 25.36 8.38
CA ASP A 35 -5.73 26.39 8.21
C ASP A 35 -5.21 26.88 9.58
N ASP A 36 -6.11 27.08 10.56
CA ASP A 36 -5.72 27.44 11.94
C ASP A 36 -4.79 26.40 12.59
N LEU A 37 -5.06 25.10 12.34
CA LEU A 37 -4.22 24.01 12.84
C LEU A 37 -2.86 23.94 12.13
N LEU A 38 -2.79 24.31 10.85
CA LEU A 38 -1.54 24.38 10.09
C LEU A 38 -0.65 25.53 10.57
N ASP A 39 -1.22 26.70 10.82
CA ASP A 39 -0.51 27.87 11.37
C ASP A 39 0.06 27.58 12.77
N GLU A 40 -0.69 26.87 13.61
CA GLU A 40 -0.24 26.48 14.95
C GLU A 40 0.98 25.54 14.88
N VAL A 41 1.00 24.61 13.93
CA VAL A 41 2.13 23.70 13.70
C VAL A 41 3.33 24.46 13.14
N GLU A 42 3.14 25.37 12.18
CA GLU A 42 4.22 26.18 11.63
C GLU A 42 4.85 27.05 12.73
N ALA A 43 4.04 27.70 13.56
CA ALA A 43 4.50 28.51 14.67
C ALA A 43 5.28 27.71 15.73
N LYS A 44 4.90 26.45 15.97
CA LYS A 44 5.53 25.56 16.97
C LYS A 44 6.76 24.83 16.46
N PHE A 45 6.81 24.47 15.17
CA PHE A 45 7.81 23.54 14.66
C PHE A 45 8.67 24.10 13.52
N CYS A 46 8.23 25.14 12.79
CA CYS A 46 8.98 25.70 11.65
C CYS A 46 9.83 26.94 11.99
N ARG A 47 9.99 27.30 13.26
CA ARG A 47 10.92 28.36 13.70
C ARG A 47 12.40 27.95 13.63
N THR A 48 12.83 27.35 12.52
CA THR A 48 14.24 27.19 12.16
C THR A 48 14.42 27.31 10.65
N ALA A 49 14.15 28.50 10.11
CA ALA A 49 14.71 28.94 8.84
C ALA A 49 14.99 30.45 8.94
N PRO A 50 16.26 30.90 8.98
CA PRO A 50 16.56 32.32 8.93
C PRO A 50 16.18 32.84 7.55
N LYS A 51 15.22 33.77 7.50
CA LYS A 51 14.99 34.61 6.33
C LYS A 51 16.26 35.42 6.09
N GLY A 52 16.91 35.16 4.97
CA GLY A 52 18.04 35.94 4.52
C GLY A 52 17.59 37.37 4.24
N ASP A 53 18.20 38.32 4.94
CA ASP A 53 18.15 39.73 4.56
C ASP A 53 19.52 40.39 4.71
N ARG A 54 19.74 41.34 3.82
CA ARG A 54 21.01 41.91 3.36
C ARG A 54 21.57 43.02 4.28
N MET A 55 22.92 43.02 4.39
CA MET A 55 23.88 44.11 4.64
C MET A 55 23.97 44.81 6.02
N SER A 56 25.14 44.70 6.69
CA SER A 56 26.16 45.78 6.76
C SER A 56 27.42 45.34 7.55
N ALA A 57 28.55 45.97 7.24
CA ALA A 57 29.92 45.62 7.60
C ALA A 57 30.36 46.04 9.03
N GLN A 58 31.32 45.32 9.62
CA GLN A 58 32.60 45.89 10.08
C GLN A 58 33.61 44.84 10.59
N SER A 59 34.89 45.15 10.35
CA SER A 59 36.13 44.38 10.53
C SER A 59 36.50 43.94 11.95
N GLY A 60 37.32 42.89 12.03
CA GLY A 60 38.18 42.58 13.17
C GLY A 60 39.11 41.39 12.91
N ASP A 61 40.32 41.68 12.44
CA ASP A 61 41.45 40.75 12.26
C ASP A 61 42.00 40.23 13.60
N ARG A 62 42.38 38.94 13.67
CA ARG A 62 43.66 38.46 14.26
C ARG A 62 43.83 36.93 14.18
N ARG A 63 44.97 36.54 13.59
CA ARG A 63 45.61 35.21 13.57
C ARG A 63 46.07 34.71 14.94
N THR A 64 45.98 33.39 15.19
CA THR A 64 47.06 32.50 15.72
C THR A 64 46.56 31.04 15.62
N LYS A 65 47.05 30.18 14.73
CA LYS A 65 48.26 29.31 14.70
C LYS A 65 48.19 28.03 15.55
N ASP A 66 48.29 26.90 14.83
CA ASP A 66 48.80 25.56 15.13
C ASP A 66 48.02 24.58 16.05
N GLY A 67 47.72 23.40 15.47
CA GLY A 67 47.20 22.21 16.15
C GLY A 67 46.92 21.07 15.16
N VAL A 68 47.97 20.40 14.70
CA VAL A 68 47.96 19.20 13.82
C VAL A 68 47.11 18.08 14.43
N THR A 69 46.22 17.46 13.63
CA THR A 69 46.08 15.97 13.51
C THR A 69 45.17 15.62 12.32
N SER A 70 45.84 15.18 11.24
CA SER A 70 45.48 14.09 10.31
C SER A 70 44.07 14.00 9.70
N CYS A 71 44.03 14.26 8.40
CA CYS A 71 43.04 13.76 7.45
C CYS A 71 43.07 12.22 7.38
N ARG A 72 41.92 11.54 7.35
CA ARG A 72 41.68 10.43 6.39
C ARG A 72 40.21 10.38 6.00
N ARG A 73 39.96 10.56 4.70
CA ARG A 73 38.75 10.10 4.02
C ARG A 73 38.77 8.56 4.05
N PRO A 74 37.64 7.86 4.17
CA PRO A 74 37.64 6.44 3.84
C PRO A 74 37.93 6.33 2.34
N GLU A 75 39.12 5.82 2.03
CA GLU A 75 39.49 5.36 0.71
C GLU A 75 38.48 4.28 0.29
N LYS A 76 38.09 4.31 -0.97
CA LYS A 76 37.06 3.41 -1.52
C LYS A 76 37.69 2.11 -2.05
N ASP A 77 38.99 1.96 -1.83
CA ASP A 77 39.82 0.93 -2.43
C ASP A 77 39.81 -0.36 -1.59
N ASP A 78 39.48 -0.28 -0.29
CA ASP A 78 39.34 -1.47 0.57
C ASP A 78 38.12 -2.35 0.23
N LEU A 79 37.15 -1.83 -0.55
CA LEU A 79 35.99 -2.59 -0.98
C LEU A 79 36.25 -3.40 -2.26
N ASP A 80 37.11 -2.87 -3.13
CA ASP A 80 37.46 -3.52 -4.40
C ASP A 80 38.41 -4.72 -4.13
N ASP A 81 39.34 -4.60 -3.18
CA ASP A 81 40.20 -5.70 -2.74
C ASP A 81 39.40 -6.88 -2.13
N LEU A 82 38.29 -6.59 -1.44
CA LEU A 82 37.37 -7.61 -0.91
C LEU A 82 36.47 -8.26 -1.99
N LEU A 83 36.28 -7.59 -3.13
CA LEU A 83 35.49 -8.10 -4.24
C LEU A 83 36.32 -9.06 -5.11
N GLU A 84 37.61 -8.76 -5.31
CA GLU A 84 38.55 -9.61 -6.03
C GLU A 84 38.71 -10.98 -5.33
N ASP A 85 38.81 -11.00 -4.00
CA ASP A 85 38.89 -12.22 -3.17
C ASP A 85 37.65 -13.14 -3.27
N ILE A 86 36.48 -12.61 -3.66
CA ILE A 86 35.25 -13.41 -3.86
C ILE A 86 35.16 -13.97 -5.28
N LEU A 87 35.87 -13.37 -6.25
CA LEU A 87 35.80 -13.73 -7.66
C LEU A 87 36.91 -14.70 -8.11
N ASP A 88 37.95 -14.91 -7.30
CA ASP A 88 39.10 -15.74 -7.66
C ASP A 88 38.98 -17.26 -7.34
N ASP A 89 37.78 -17.75 -7.00
CA ASP A 89 37.49 -19.19 -6.94
C ASP A 89 36.63 -19.66 -8.14
N ASP A 90 37.35 -20.09 -9.19
CA ASP A 90 37.04 -21.13 -10.19
C ASP A 90 36.37 -20.77 -11.56
N ASP A 91 37.25 -20.89 -12.57
CA ASP A 91 37.13 -21.29 -13.98
C ASP A 91 36.61 -20.32 -15.06
N SER A 92 37.61 -19.74 -15.74
CA SER A 92 37.52 -19.22 -17.09
C SER A 92 37.36 -20.34 -18.13
N SER A 93 36.22 -20.43 -18.80
CA SER A 93 36.20 -20.72 -20.24
C SER A 93 34.85 -20.45 -20.91
N MET A 94 34.84 -19.44 -21.79
CA MET A 94 33.88 -19.37 -22.89
C MET A 94 34.22 -20.46 -23.91
N PRO A 95 33.25 -21.30 -24.32
CA PRO A 95 33.09 -21.53 -25.75
C PRO A 95 31.66 -21.35 -26.24
N GLN A 96 31.56 -20.75 -27.42
CA GLN A 96 30.34 -20.76 -28.23
C GLN A 96 29.94 -22.19 -28.65
N ALA A 97 28.63 -22.32 -28.91
CA ALA A 97 27.95 -23.34 -29.73
C ALA A 97 27.41 -24.61 -29.04
N ILE A 98 26.07 -24.66 -29.06
CA ILE A 98 25.18 -25.81 -29.32
C ILE A 98 25.60 -27.16 -28.70
N ARG A 99 24.84 -27.64 -27.69
CA ARG A 99 24.06 -28.91 -27.75
C ARG A 99 23.41 -29.30 -26.42
N THR A 100 22.24 -29.90 -26.61
CA THR A 100 21.39 -30.74 -25.75
C THR A 100 22.04 -31.61 -24.66
N GLY A 101 21.45 -31.53 -23.44
CA GLY A 101 21.32 -32.59 -22.40
C GLY A 101 22.30 -32.49 -21.22
N PRO A 102 22.07 -33.15 -20.05
CA PRO A 102 20.86 -33.76 -19.48
C PRO A 102 20.42 -33.13 -18.13
N LYS A 103 19.20 -33.49 -17.68
CA LYS A 103 18.61 -33.13 -16.38
C LYS A 103 19.52 -33.52 -15.21
N LEU A 104 19.97 -32.53 -14.44
CA LEU A 104 20.24 -32.69 -13.02
C LEU A 104 19.25 -31.81 -12.27
N SER A 105 18.16 -32.44 -11.84
CA SER A 105 17.14 -31.85 -11.00
C SER A 105 17.72 -31.61 -9.61
N VAL A 106 18.33 -30.44 -9.41
CA VAL A 106 18.39 -29.86 -8.07
C VAL A 106 16.95 -29.45 -7.76
N ALA A 107 16.24 -30.28 -6.99
CA ALA A 107 14.94 -29.94 -6.44
C ALA A 107 15.13 -28.83 -5.39
N GLN A 108 15.45 -27.61 -5.84
CA GLN A 108 15.18 -26.42 -5.06
C GLN A 108 13.66 -26.33 -5.00
N SER A 109 13.10 -26.60 -3.83
CA SER A 109 11.71 -26.29 -3.48
C SER A 109 11.52 -24.77 -3.54
N SER A 110 11.46 -24.25 -4.76
CA SER A 110 11.41 -22.82 -5.04
C SER A 110 10.00 -22.34 -4.72
N LYS A 111 9.85 -21.68 -3.57
CA LYS A 111 8.59 -21.07 -3.10
C LYS A 111 8.02 -20.19 -4.22
N ARG A 112 6.90 -20.63 -4.83
CA ARG A 112 6.29 -19.95 -5.98
C ARG A 112 5.46 -18.75 -5.51
N LYS A 113 5.48 -17.65 -6.26
CA LYS A 113 4.65 -16.46 -5.99
C LYS A 113 3.67 -16.23 -7.14
N CYS A 114 2.52 -15.64 -6.83
CA CYS A 114 1.60 -15.14 -7.85
C CYS A 114 2.21 -13.94 -8.57
N CYS A 115 2.06 -13.87 -9.89
CA CYS A 115 2.41 -12.71 -10.70
C CYS A 115 1.57 -12.68 -11.99
N PRO A 116 0.59 -11.77 -12.13
CA PRO A 116 0.09 -10.83 -11.10
C PRO A 116 -0.74 -11.55 -10.01
N VAL A 117 -1.11 -10.81 -8.96
CA VAL A 117 -1.93 -11.34 -7.85
C VAL A 117 -3.39 -11.03 -8.12
N PHE A 118 -4.25 -12.05 -8.12
CA PHE A 118 -5.68 -11.87 -8.34
C PHE A 118 -6.50 -12.14 -7.08
N LEU A 119 -7.58 -11.39 -6.93
CA LEU A 119 -8.72 -11.71 -6.08
C LEU A 119 -9.86 -12.24 -6.95
N GLY A 120 -10.72 -13.07 -6.41
CA GLY A 120 -11.85 -13.61 -7.14
C GLY A 120 -12.96 -14.15 -6.24
N GLY A 121 -14.19 -14.22 -6.77
CA GLY A 121 -15.32 -14.85 -6.11
C GLY A 121 -15.17 -16.37 -5.95
N SER A 122 -16.14 -17.02 -5.29
CA SER A 122 -16.08 -18.44 -4.94
C SER A 122 -16.00 -19.38 -6.16
N ALA A 123 -16.59 -18.97 -7.29
CA ALA A 123 -16.54 -19.72 -8.55
C ALA A 123 -15.12 -19.81 -9.15
N ILE A 124 -14.21 -18.94 -8.74
CA ILE A 124 -12.83 -18.91 -9.21
C ILE A 124 -11.97 -19.78 -8.29
N GLY A 125 -11.28 -20.76 -8.88
CA GLY A 125 -10.39 -21.65 -8.16
C GLY A 125 -9.23 -20.91 -7.47
N HIS A 126 -8.87 -21.39 -6.29
CA HIS A 126 -7.69 -20.92 -5.55
C HIS A 126 -6.38 -21.47 -6.14
N GLY A 127 -5.29 -20.73 -5.96
CA GLY A 127 -3.94 -21.23 -6.22
C GLY A 127 -2.97 -20.15 -6.67
N ILE A 128 -1.92 -20.57 -7.36
CA ILE A 128 -0.90 -19.69 -7.92
C ILE A 128 -1.46 -19.02 -9.17
N GLY A 129 -1.64 -17.69 -9.12
CA GLY A 129 -1.97 -16.87 -10.28
C GLY A 129 -0.73 -16.57 -11.12
N THR A 130 -0.77 -16.91 -12.40
CA THR A 130 0.25 -16.51 -13.39
C THR A 130 -0.43 -15.87 -14.59
N SER A 131 0.31 -15.19 -15.47
CA SER A 131 -0.24 -14.60 -16.71
C SER A 131 -1.06 -15.60 -17.55
N ASN A 132 -0.70 -16.89 -17.52
CA ASN A 132 -1.35 -17.95 -18.30
C ASN A 132 -2.40 -18.73 -17.47
N SER A 133 -2.45 -18.54 -16.15
CA SER A 133 -3.41 -19.21 -15.27
C SER A 133 -3.93 -18.21 -14.25
N GLN A 134 -5.07 -17.62 -14.57
CA GLN A 134 -5.76 -16.67 -13.71
C GLN A 134 -6.49 -17.41 -12.59
N ARG A 135 -5.96 -17.33 -11.36
CA ARG A 135 -6.50 -17.98 -10.16
C ARG A 135 -6.46 -17.02 -8.99
N ALA A 136 -7.44 -17.12 -8.10
CA ALA A 136 -7.46 -16.31 -6.88
C ALA A 136 -6.37 -16.78 -5.91
N CYS A 137 -5.58 -15.85 -5.38
CA CYS A 137 -4.50 -16.18 -4.46
C CYS A 137 -5.06 -16.62 -3.09
N ASN A 138 -4.68 -17.80 -2.59
CA ASN A 138 -5.05 -18.29 -1.25
C ASN A 138 -3.92 -18.13 -0.20
N GLN A 139 -2.81 -17.52 -0.59
CA GLN A 139 -1.67 -17.22 0.26
C GLN A 139 -1.48 -15.71 0.35
N LEU A 140 -2.56 -14.96 0.56
CA LEU A 140 -2.50 -13.51 0.68
C LEU A 140 -2.06 -13.09 2.09
N ARG A 141 -1.25 -12.04 2.16
CA ARG A 141 -0.79 -11.40 3.39
C ARG A 141 -0.95 -9.90 3.30
N CYS A 142 -1.44 -9.27 4.36
CA CYS A 142 -1.48 -7.82 4.45
C CYS A 142 -0.11 -7.28 4.91
N THR A 143 0.43 -6.28 4.23
CA THR A 143 1.71 -5.65 4.60
C THR A 143 1.56 -4.60 5.70
N SER A 144 0.33 -4.18 6.04
CA SER A 144 0.08 -3.15 7.07
C SER A 144 -0.11 -3.71 8.46
N CYS A 145 -0.89 -4.78 8.60
CA CYS A 145 -1.11 -5.44 9.90
C CYS A 145 -0.36 -6.78 10.01
N ASP A 146 0.34 -7.21 8.96
CA ASP A 146 1.10 -8.46 8.91
C ASP A 146 0.27 -9.75 9.09
N PHE A 147 -1.05 -9.66 9.14
CA PHE A 147 -1.93 -10.81 9.21
C PHE A 147 -2.10 -11.49 7.85
N ARG A 148 -2.27 -12.82 7.89
CA ARG A 148 -2.77 -13.59 6.76
C ARG A 148 -4.22 -13.18 6.45
N ILE A 149 -4.55 -13.08 5.17
CA ILE A 149 -5.92 -12.78 4.76
C ILE A 149 -6.78 -14.04 4.98
N VAL A 150 -7.85 -13.89 5.74
CA VAL A 150 -8.90 -14.93 5.83
C VAL A 150 -9.85 -14.79 4.66
N THR A 151 -10.41 -15.92 4.24
CA THR A 151 -11.30 -16.00 3.07
C THR A 151 -12.53 -16.82 3.40
N PHE A 152 -13.69 -16.38 2.95
CA PHE A 152 -14.96 -17.09 3.12
C PHE A 152 -15.66 -17.21 1.77
N ASP A 153 -15.94 -18.44 1.33
CA ASP A 153 -16.64 -18.74 0.08
C ASP A 153 -18.15 -18.53 0.19
N ASP A 154 -18.77 -18.08 -0.91
CA ASP A 154 -20.21 -17.82 -1.06
C ASP A 154 -20.78 -16.85 -0.01
N LEU A 155 -19.91 -15.96 0.47
CA LEU A 155 -20.20 -14.99 1.52
C LEU A 155 -19.63 -13.63 1.13
N GLU A 156 -20.33 -12.57 1.53
CA GLU A 156 -19.88 -11.17 1.43
C GLU A 156 -19.91 -10.49 2.80
N TRP A 157 -19.05 -9.49 3.00
CA TRP A 157 -19.13 -8.63 4.18
C TRP A 157 -20.41 -7.80 4.18
N ASP A 158 -21.04 -7.70 5.34
CA ASP A 158 -22.16 -6.78 5.56
C ASP A 158 -21.72 -5.32 5.37
N PRO A 159 -22.54 -4.44 4.77
CA PRO A 159 -22.23 -3.01 4.66
C PRO A 159 -22.04 -2.28 6.00
N SER A 160 -22.57 -2.85 7.10
CA SER A 160 -22.38 -2.37 8.47
C SER A 160 -21.08 -2.85 9.12
N CYS A 161 -20.20 -3.52 8.38
CA CYS A 161 -18.84 -3.81 8.84
C CYS A 161 -18.03 -2.52 8.94
N ASP A 162 -17.29 -2.38 10.04
CA ASP A 162 -16.40 -1.26 10.28
C ASP A 162 -14.99 -1.72 10.65
N TYR A 163 -14.08 -0.77 10.72
CA TYR A 163 -12.69 -1.02 11.07
C TYR A 163 -12.53 -1.67 12.46
N LEU A 164 -13.32 -1.23 13.44
CA LEU A 164 -13.24 -1.72 14.82
C LEU A 164 -13.61 -3.20 14.93
N PHE A 165 -14.61 -3.64 14.16
CA PHE A 165 -14.99 -5.03 14.10
C PHE A 165 -13.83 -5.94 13.69
N PHE A 166 -13.12 -5.63 12.60
CA PHE A 166 -11.98 -6.44 12.17
C PHE A 166 -10.80 -6.33 13.14
N ARG A 167 -10.56 -5.14 13.71
CA ARG A 167 -9.49 -4.94 14.67
C ARG A 167 -9.61 -5.83 15.91
N ASN A 168 -10.84 -5.98 16.40
CA ASN A 168 -11.14 -6.70 17.64
C ASN A 168 -11.34 -8.21 17.42
N ASN A 169 -11.78 -8.62 16.23
CA ASN A 169 -12.17 -10.00 15.98
C ASN A 169 -11.18 -10.79 15.12
N MET A 170 -10.20 -10.16 14.46
CA MET A 170 -9.19 -10.92 13.72
C MET A 170 -8.16 -11.59 14.64
N PRO A 171 -7.74 -12.84 14.36
CA PRO A 171 -8.09 -13.70 13.21
C PRO A 171 -9.22 -14.71 13.49
N ASP A 172 -10.08 -14.46 14.48
CA ASP A 172 -11.13 -15.39 14.94
C ASP A 172 -12.28 -15.51 13.92
N CYS A 173 -12.22 -16.55 13.08
CA CYS A 173 -13.19 -16.80 12.01
C CYS A 173 -14.63 -16.94 12.51
N ASP A 174 -14.86 -17.46 13.72
CA ASP A 174 -16.22 -17.68 14.23
C ASP A 174 -16.88 -16.35 14.60
N LYS A 175 -16.12 -15.42 15.19
CA LYS A 175 -16.62 -14.06 15.46
C LYS A 175 -16.87 -13.29 14.17
N LEU A 176 -15.99 -13.43 13.18
CA LEU A 176 -16.14 -12.77 11.87
C LEU A 176 -17.41 -13.21 11.13
N ARG A 177 -17.81 -14.48 11.25
CA ARG A 177 -19.03 -15.00 10.63
C ARG A 177 -20.30 -14.25 11.05
N GLY A 178 -20.30 -13.61 12.22
CA GLY A 178 -21.43 -12.80 12.69
C GLY A 178 -21.78 -11.60 11.79
N LYS A 179 -20.85 -11.16 10.92
CA LYS A 179 -21.04 -10.02 10.00
C LYS A 179 -20.93 -10.43 8.51
N LEU A 180 -21.06 -11.72 8.21
CA LEU A 180 -21.12 -12.22 6.84
C LEU A 180 -22.56 -12.42 6.38
N LYS A 181 -22.81 -12.12 5.09
CA LYS A 181 -24.07 -12.37 4.40
C LYS A 181 -23.86 -13.41 3.32
N TYR A 182 -24.78 -14.36 3.21
CA TYR A 182 -24.75 -15.35 2.14
C TYR A 182 -24.94 -14.67 0.79
N LYS A 183 -24.01 -14.93 -0.13
CA LYS A 183 -24.10 -14.50 -1.51
C LYS A 183 -23.32 -15.45 -2.41
N ARG A 184 -24.07 -16.27 -3.13
CA ARG A 184 -23.50 -17.26 -4.05
C ARG A 184 -22.58 -16.60 -5.08
N GLY A 185 -21.41 -17.19 -5.30
CA GLY A 185 -20.40 -16.68 -6.22
C GLY A 185 -19.48 -15.62 -5.59
N ALA A 186 -19.81 -15.08 -4.42
CA ALA A 186 -18.99 -14.11 -3.71
C ALA A 186 -17.85 -14.78 -2.96
N ARG A 187 -16.78 -14.03 -2.69
CA ARG A 187 -15.79 -14.41 -1.69
C ARG A 187 -15.43 -13.19 -0.85
N ALA A 188 -15.56 -13.32 0.45
CA ALA A 188 -15.17 -12.30 1.41
C ALA A 188 -13.71 -12.52 1.82
N TYR A 189 -12.93 -11.44 1.80
CA TYR A 189 -11.52 -11.38 2.18
C TYR A 189 -11.36 -10.38 3.31
N ALA A 190 -10.55 -10.70 4.33
CA ALA A 190 -10.21 -9.71 5.36
C ALA A 190 -8.85 -9.95 6.01
N CYS A 191 -8.27 -8.86 6.48
CA CYS A 191 -7.27 -8.84 7.54
C CYS A 191 -7.77 -7.97 8.70
N GLN A 192 -6.92 -7.69 9.67
CA GLN A 192 -7.26 -6.85 10.82
C GLN A 192 -7.59 -5.40 10.43
N CYS A 193 -7.01 -4.88 9.33
CA CYS A 193 -7.13 -3.47 8.97
C CYS A 193 -7.93 -3.19 7.70
N SER A 194 -8.29 -4.20 6.92
CA SER A 194 -8.93 -4.04 5.62
C SER A 194 -9.74 -5.27 5.27
N TRP A 195 -10.81 -5.06 4.50
CA TRP A 195 -11.71 -6.12 4.04
C TRP A 195 -12.20 -5.81 2.62
N HIS A 196 -12.58 -6.86 1.90
CA HIS A 196 -13.09 -6.75 0.54
C HIS A 196 -13.97 -7.94 0.19
N SER A 197 -14.99 -7.74 -0.64
CA SER A 197 -15.85 -8.82 -1.16
C SER A 197 -15.71 -8.83 -2.69
N ALA A 198 -15.20 -9.93 -3.26
CA ALA A 198 -15.03 -10.07 -4.70
C ALA A 198 -16.09 -11.01 -5.30
N PHE A 199 -16.54 -10.70 -6.51
CA PHE A 199 -17.52 -11.49 -7.28
C PHE A 199 -16.90 -12.06 -8.55
N SER A 200 -16.18 -11.22 -9.29
CA SER A 200 -15.42 -11.58 -10.48
C SER A 200 -13.93 -11.63 -10.16
N LEU A 201 -13.15 -12.14 -11.10
CA LEU A 201 -11.70 -12.05 -11.04
C LEU A 201 -11.30 -10.58 -11.16
N MET A 202 -10.39 -10.13 -10.31
CA MET A 202 -9.80 -8.80 -10.39
C MET A 202 -8.31 -8.86 -10.08
N ASP A 203 -7.54 -7.98 -10.72
CA ASP A 203 -6.14 -7.79 -10.37
C ASP A 203 -6.06 -6.95 -9.09
N LEU A 204 -5.23 -7.38 -8.13
CA LEU A 204 -5.04 -6.66 -6.89
C LEU A 204 -4.45 -5.25 -7.12
N ARG A 205 -3.75 -5.05 -8.24
CA ARG A 205 -3.23 -3.72 -8.66
C ARG A 205 -4.34 -2.70 -8.88
N ASP A 206 -5.56 -3.13 -9.19
CA ASP A 206 -6.72 -2.27 -9.36
C ASP A 206 -7.30 -1.80 -8.01
N GLN A 207 -6.81 -2.34 -6.88
CA GLN A 207 -7.27 -2.01 -5.53
C GLN A 207 -6.12 -1.51 -4.66
N GLN A 208 -5.61 -0.32 -4.96
CA GLN A 208 -4.44 0.24 -4.25
C GLN A 208 -4.63 0.46 -2.74
N GLN A 209 -5.88 0.58 -2.29
CA GLN A 209 -6.23 0.61 -0.86
C GLN A 209 -5.92 -0.70 -0.13
N LEU A 210 -5.92 -1.83 -0.84
CA LEU A 210 -5.61 -3.14 -0.29
C LEU A 210 -4.10 -3.37 -0.37
N LYS A 211 -3.42 -3.08 0.73
CA LYS A 211 -1.98 -3.34 0.91
C LYS A 211 -1.71 -4.83 1.12
N TRP A 212 -2.16 -5.66 0.19
CA TRP A 212 -2.07 -7.12 0.25
C TRP A 212 -1.06 -7.62 -0.79
N VAL A 213 -0.40 -8.73 -0.50
CA VAL A 213 0.59 -9.37 -1.37
C VAL A 213 0.50 -10.89 -1.29
N CYS A 214 1.06 -11.61 -2.26
CA CYS A 214 1.23 -13.06 -2.17
C CYS A 214 2.38 -13.40 -1.19
N GLY A 215 2.06 -14.08 -0.10
CA GLY A 215 2.95 -14.59 0.94
C GLY A 215 3.76 -15.83 0.56
N LYS A 216 3.77 -16.21 -0.73
CA LYS A 216 4.38 -17.42 -1.31
C LYS A 216 3.54 -18.68 -1.10
N HIS A 217 3.53 -19.54 -2.11
CA HIS A 217 2.91 -20.86 -2.07
C HIS A 217 3.98 -21.91 -1.81
N GLU A 218 3.66 -22.84 -0.92
CA GLU A 218 4.40 -24.07 -0.70
C GLU A 218 3.77 -25.13 -1.63
N THR A 219 4.60 -25.71 -2.50
CA THR A 219 4.22 -26.74 -3.49
C THR A 219 4.60 -28.11 -2.99
#